data_AF-A0A0E0PJW3-F1
#
_entry.id   AF-A0A0E0PJW3-F1
#
_cell.length_a   1.000
_cell.length_b   1.000
_cell.length_c   1.000
_cell.angle_alpha   90.00
_cell.angle_beta   90.00
_cell.angle_gamma   90.00
#
_symmetry.space_group_name_H-M   'P 1'
#
loop_
_entity.id
_entity.type
_entity.pdbx_description
1 polymer ?
#
loop_
_entity_poly.entity_id
_entity_poly.type
_entity_poly.pdbx_seq_one_letter_code
_entity_poly.pdbx_strand_id
1 'polypeptide(L)'
;IDVRGAAAVACGSAAAATAAVASAVAGAEAGGASGVRRRLQSSLQRARRRLRRAASGLGPSGVGASPACRPPVRQATTQARGVGVERKRLVVFVSGGGSNFRAIHDAALGGDVNGVVVALVTDKPGCGGAEHARGNGIPVVVFPKLKSAPEGVSTDELLNGLRELRVDFILLAGYLKLIPVELVQAYPKSILNIHPSLLPAFGGKGYYGLKVHKAVIASGARYSGPTVHFVDEHYDTGRTLAQRVVPVQANDTPEQLATRVLHEEHQVYVEAVTALCEDRIVWREDGIPLIRSQTNPDEYT
;
A
#
# COMPACT_ATOMS: atom_id res chain seq x y z
N ILE A 1 41.88 11.61 -19.95
CA ILE A 1 41.46 10.88 -21.17
C ILE A 1 40.48 9.80 -20.72
N ASP A 2 39.20 9.75 -21.11
CA ASP A 2 38.26 10.78 -21.57
C ASP A 2 36.87 10.31 -21.05
N VAL A 3 36.07 11.19 -20.45
CA VAL A 3 34.87 10.84 -19.67
C VAL A 3 33.57 10.96 -20.50
N ARG A 4 33.66 11.15 -21.81
CA ARG A 4 32.48 11.39 -22.67
C ARG A 4 31.93 10.16 -23.41
N GLY A 5 32.56 8.99 -23.31
CA GLY A 5 32.12 7.77 -24.03
C GLY A 5 30.99 6.96 -23.37
N ALA A 6 30.88 6.95 -22.04
CA ALA A 6 30.02 5.98 -21.32
C ALA A 6 28.52 6.37 -21.26
N ALA A 7 28.18 7.65 -21.39
CA ALA A 7 26.81 8.13 -21.24
C ALA A 7 25.90 7.83 -22.46
N ALA A 8 26.48 7.65 -23.65
CA ALA A 8 25.70 7.48 -24.89
C ALA A 8 25.08 6.08 -25.03
N VAL A 9 25.72 5.04 -24.49
CA VAL A 9 25.25 3.64 -24.63
C VAL A 9 24.10 3.32 -23.67
N ALA A 10 24.07 3.94 -22.49
CA ALA A 10 23.01 3.75 -21.50
C ALA A 10 21.67 4.40 -21.91
N CYS A 11 21.70 5.46 -22.73
CA CYS A 11 20.49 6.18 -23.14
C CYS A 11 19.70 5.46 -24.25
N GLY A 12 20.35 4.61 -25.05
CA GLY A 12 19.71 3.88 -26.16
C GLY A 12 18.88 2.66 -25.70
N SER A 13 19.31 1.95 -24.66
CA SER A 13 18.66 0.72 -24.21
C SER A 13 17.33 0.97 -23.46
N ALA A 14 17.23 2.10 -22.75
CA ALA A 14 15.99 2.52 -22.10
C ALA A 14 14.91 2.89 -23.14
N ALA A 15 15.26 3.68 -24.16
CA ALA A 15 14.32 4.09 -25.21
C ALA A 15 13.79 2.89 -26.03
N ALA A 16 14.65 1.93 -26.36
CA ALA A 16 14.24 0.70 -27.05
C ALA A 16 13.31 -0.18 -26.20
N ALA A 17 13.52 -0.24 -24.87
CA ALA A 17 12.62 -0.95 -23.96
C ALA A 17 11.24 -0.30 -23.85
N THR A 18 11.14 1.04 -23.93
CA THR A 18 9.87 1.78 -23.94
C THR A 18 9.08 1.55 -25.23
N ALA A 19 9.76 1.53 -26.39
CA ALA A 19 9.12 1.31 -27.70
C ALA A 19 8.44 -0.07 -27.83
N ALA A 20 9.06 -1.12 -27.26
CA ALA A 20 8.52 -2.48 -27.28
C ALA A 20 7.22 -2.66 -26.45
N VAL A 21 6.96 -1.76 -25.49
CA VAL A 21 5.73 -1.80 -24.66
C VAL A 21 4.54 -1.15 -25.38
N ALA A 22 4.78 -0.15 -26.23
CA ALA A 22 3.72 0.57 -26.94
C ALA A 22 2.98 -0.28 -27.99
N SER A 23 3.69 -1.21 -28.67
CA SER A 23 3.11 -2.04 -29.74
C SER A 23 2.26 -3.23 -29.23
N ALA A 24 2.28 -3.52 -27.92
CA ALA A 24 1.59 -4.67 -27.33
C ALA A 24 0.20 -4.35 -26.72
N VAL A 25 -0.29 -3.12 -26.88
CA VAL A 25 -1.57 -2.65 -26.29
C VAL A 25 -2.69 -2.54 -27.35
N ALA A 26 -2.36 -2.62 -28.65
CA ALA A 26 -3.32 -2.57 -29.75
C ALA A 26 -3.76 -3.99 -30.19
N GLY A 27 -4.74 -4.57 -29.50
CA GLY A 27 -5.48 -5.74 -30.00
C GLY A 27 -5.72 -6.87 -28.99
N ALA A 28 -6.85 -6.83 -28.28
CA ALA A 28 -7.56 -7.99 -27.74
C ALA A 28 -8.89 -7.55 -27.08
N GLU A 29 -9.90 -7.26 -27.89
CA GLU A 29 -11.28 -7.16 -27.39
C GLU A 29 -11.85 -8.55 -27.02
N ALA A 30 -12.98 -8.54 -26.31
CA ALA A 30 -13.83 -9.70 -25.97
C ALA A 30 -13.18 -10.83 -25.13
N GLY A 31 -13.55 -10.91 -23.85
CA GLY A 31 -13.27 -12.07 -23.01
C GLY A 31 -13.74 -11.90 -21.57
N GLY A 32 -14.77 -12.66 -21.18
CA GLY A 32 -15.39 -12.64 -19.84
C GLY A 32 -14.51 -13.20 -18.71
N ALA A 33 -15.11 -13.66 -17.60
CA ALA A 33 -14.45 -14.03 -16.34
C ALA A 33 -13.15 -14.87 -16.44
N SER A 34 -13.03 -15.77 -17.44
CA SER A 34 -11.79 -16.53 -17.70
C SER A 34 -10.58 -15.64 -18.05
N GLY A 35 -10.82 -14.48 -18.68
CA GLY A 35 -9.83 -13.46 -19.01
C GLY A 35 -9.33 -12.68 -17.81
N VAL A 36 -10.17 -12.42 -16.80
CA VAL A 36 -9.74 -11.80 -15.53
C VAL A 36 -8.81 -12.74 -14.78
N ARG A 37 -9.19 -14.03 -14.67
CA ARG A 37 -8.34 -15.05 -14.04
C ARG A 37 -6.99 -15.18 -14.75
N ARG A 38 -6.94 -15.17 -16.09
CA ARG A 38 -5.68 -15.13 -16.86
C ARG A 38 -4.90 -13.81 -16.70
N ARG A 39 -5.58 -12.66 -16.58
CA ARG A 39 -4.91 -11.35 -16.38
C ARG A 39 -4.27 -11.23 -14.99
N LEU A 40 -4.95 -11.67 -13.93
CA LEU A 40 -4.36 -11.80 -12.60
C LEU A 40 -3.23 -12.84 -12.62
N GLN A 41 -3.50 -14.07 -13.06
CA GLN A 41 -2.50 -15.15 -13.03
C GLN A 41 -1.25 -14.84 -13.87
N SER A 42 -1.39 -14.25 -15.07
CA SER A 42 -0.23 -13.88 -15.89
C SER A 42 0.59 -12.75 -15.28
N SER A 43 -0.05 -11.76 -14.65
CA SER A 43 0.65 -10.68 -13.94
C SER A 43 1.34 -11.18 -12.67
N LEU A 44 0.68 -12.06 -11.90
CA LEU A 44 1.25 -12.72 -10.72
C LEU A 44 2.37 -13.70 -11.09
N GLN A 45 2.27 -14.43 -12.21
CA GLN A 45 3.36 -15.26 -12.72
C GLN A 45 4.56 -14.41 -13.17
N ARG A 46 4.33 -13.27 -13.85
CA ARG A 46 5.39 -12.32 -14.21
C ARG A 46 6.07 -11.73 -12.97
N ALA A 47 5.31 -11.31 -11.96
CA ALA A 47 5.84 -10.83 -10.68
C ALA A 47 6.64 -11.92 -9.93
N ARG A 48 6.08 -13.13 -9.78
CA ARG A 48 6.78 -14.28 -9.18
C ARG A 48 8.08 -14.64 -9.91
N ARG A 49 8.12 -14.54 -11.25
CA ARG A 49 9.34 -14.76 -12.04
C ARG A 49 10.38 -13.64 -11.85
N ARG A 50 9.96 -12.37 -11.71
CA ARG A 50 10.86 -11.24 -11.41
C ARG A 50 11.46 -11.35 -10.01
N LEU A 51 10.64 -11.63 -8.99
CA LEU A 51 11.11 -11.83 -7.61
C LEU A 51 12.08 -13.02 -7.49
N ARG A 52 11.80 -14.14 -8.17
CA ARG A 52 12.75 -15.27 -8.23
C ARG A 52 14.05 -14.93 -8.95
N ARG A 53 14.02 -14.14 -10.03
CA ARG A 53 15.23 -13.69 -10.74
C ARG A 53 16.08 -12.70 -9.94
N ALA A 54 15.46 -11.82 -9.15
CA ALA A 54 16.18 -10.95 -8.23
C ALA A 54 16.88 -11.76 -7.13
N ALA A 55 16.21 -12.76 -6.56
CA ALA A 55 16.78 -13.66 -5.56
C ALA A 55 17.87 -14.60 -6.11
N SER A 56 17.86 -14.92 -7.42
CA SER A 56 18.87 -15.77 -8.07
C SER A 56 19.97 -14.99 -8.80
N GLY A 57 20.04 -13.66 -8.63
CA GLY A 57 20.96 -12.78 -9.37
C GLY A 57 22.36 -12.65 -8.77
N LEU A 58 22.61 -13.22 -7.59
CA LEU A 58 23.89 -13.15 -6.88
C LEU A 58 24.52 -14.55 -6.81
N GLY A 59 25.22 -14.93 -7.88
CA GLY A 59 26.12 -16.09 -7.93
C GLY A 59 27.54 -15.62 -8.26
N PRO A 60 28.59 -16.18 -7.62
CA PRO A 60 29.95 -15.66 -7.76
C PRO A 60 30.59 -16.10 -9.08
N SER A 61 31.14 -15.15 -9.84
CA SER A 61 32.04 -15.40 -10.96
C SER A 61 33.48 -15.56 -10.47
N GLY A 62 34.15 -16.65 -10.85
CA GLY A 62 35.52 -16.94 -10.42
C GLY A 62 36.48 -17.26 -11.58
N VAL A 63 37.68 -16.66 -11.52
CA VAL A 63 38.93 -17.01 -12.23
C VAL A 63 40.08 -16.42 -11.38
N GLY A 64 41.25 -17.04 -11.14
CA GLY A 64 41.75 -18.38 -11.46
C GLY A 64 42.63 -18.91 -10.31
N ALA A 65 43.72 -19.65 -10.58
CA ALA A 65 44.55 -20.27 -9.53
C ALA A 65 46.08 -20.13 -9.72
N SER A 66 46.82 -20.08 -8.60
CA SER A 66 48.12 -20.74 -8.38
C SER A 66 48.55 -20.71 -6.89
N PRO A 67 49.48 -21.58 -6.42
CA PRO A 67 49.45 -22.06 -5.03
C PRO A 67 50.64 -21.66 -4.12
N ALA A 68 50.39 -21.45 -2.82
CA ALA A 68 51.39 -21.66 -1.75
C ALA A 68 50.76 -21.77 -0.33
N CYS A 69 51.23 -22.75 0.45
CA CYS A 69 51.26 -22.88 1.92
C CYS A 69 50.00 -22.79 2.85
N ARG A 70 50.09 -23.63 3.89
CA ARG A 70 49.20 -23.87 5.07
C ARG A 70 49.22 -22.71 6.09
N PRO A 71 48.29 -22.59 7.10
CA PRO A 71 47.77 -23.67 7.99
C PRO A 71 46.24 -23.62 8.29
N PRO A 72 45.67 -24.57 9.08
CA PRO A 72 44.22 -24.73 9.17
C PRO A 72 43.57 -23.83 10.23
N VAL A 73 42.62 -23.00 9.81
CA VAL A 73 41.70 -22.30 10.73
C VAL A 73 40.37 -23.05 10.76
N ARG A 74 39.88 -23.33 11.98
CA ARG A 74 38.65 -24.09 12.21
C ARG A 74 37.44 -23.40 11.59
N GLN A 75 36.61 -24.16 10.88
CA GLN A 75 35.31 -23.68 10.40
C GLN A 75 34.38 -23.44 11.59
N ALA A 76 34.24 -22.19 12.02
CA ALA A 76 33.11 -21.76 12.84
C ALA A 76 31.89 -21.59 11.94
N THR A 77 31.05 -22.63 11.86
CA THR A 77 29.77 -22.57 11.15
C THR A 77 28.74 -21.79 11.97
N THR A 78 28.87 -20.46 11.99
CA THR A 78 27.87 -19.57 12.58
C THR A 78 26.65 -19.48 11.66
N GLN A 79 25.80 -20.51 11.70
CA GLN A 79 24.45 -20.40 11.15
C GLN A 79 23.65 -19.43 12.03
N ALA A 80 23.68 -18.15 11.65
CA ALA A 80 22.72 -17.17 12.12
C ALA A 80 21.33 -17.59 11.62
N ARG A 81 20.62 -18.40 12.42
CA ARG A 81 19.19 -18.68 12.21
C ARG A 81 18.39 -17.41 12.54
N GLY A 82 18.43 -16.45 11.62
CA GLY A 82 17.45 -15.37 11.61
C GLY A 82 16.06 -16.00 11.52
N VAL A 83 15.25 -15.80 12.55
CA VAL A 83 13.82 -16.12 12.50
C VAL A 83 13.20 -15.15 11.50
N GLY A 84 13.05 -15.61 10.26
CA GLY A 84 12.47 -14.80 9.19
C GLY A 84 11.01 -14.55 9.48
N VAL A 85 10.69 -13.40 10.07
CA VAL A 85 9.31 -12.96 10.27
C VAL A 85 8.64 -12.84 8.91
N GLU A 86 7.52 -13.53 8.71
CA GLU A 86 6.80 -13.50 7.43
C GLU A 86 6.17 -12.11 7.24
N ARG A 87 6.52 -11.44 6.13
CA ARG A 87 5.97 -10.12 5.80
C ARG A 87 4.49 -10.24 5.44
N LYS A 88 3.66 -9.45 6.13
CA LYS A 88 2.21 -9.39 5.91
C LYS A 88 1.89 -8.85 4.52
N ARG A 89 0.80 -9.33 3.94
CA ARG A 89 0.45 -9.17 2.54
C ARG A 89 -0.67 -8.14 2.41
N LEU A 90 -0.29 -6.93 2.01
CA LEU A 90 -1.12 -5.75 2.02
C LEU A 90 -1.78 -5.52 0.66
N VAL A 91 -3.04 -5.09 0.66
CA VAL A 91 -3.68 -4.51 -0.54
C VAL A 91 -4.17 -3.11 -0.22
N VAL A 92 -3.83 -2.17 -1.10
CA VAL A 92 -4.14 -0.75 -0.89
C VAL A 92 -5.23 -0.32 -1.88
N PHE A 93 -6.27 0.36 -1.40
CA PHE A 93 -7.39 0.85 -2.19
C PHE A 93 -7.27 2.38 -2.35
N VAL A 94 -7.43 2.89 -3.58
CA VAL A 94 -7.26 4.32 -3.90
C VAL A 94 -8.27 4.82 -4.93
N SER A 95 -8.65 6.10 -4.86
CA SER A 95 -9.51 6.78 -5.85
C SER A 95 -8.89 8.06 -6.43
N GLY A 96 -7.58 8.27 -6.27
CA GLY A 96 -6.90 9.54 -6.55
C GLY A 96 -5.38 9.44 -6.66
N GLY A 97 -4.65 10.49 -6.26
CA GLY A 97 -3.19 10.59 -6.42
C GLY A 97 -2.38 9.56 -5.61
N GLY A 98 -2.96 8.98 -4.56
CA GLY A 98 -2.38 7.89 -3.78
C GLY A 98 -1.15 8.29 -2.96
N SER A 99 -1.11 9.48 -2.37
CA SER A 99 0.02 9.93 -1.53
C SER A 99 0.19 9.07 -0.27
N ASN A 100 -0.90 8.75 0.44
CA ASN A 100 -0.91 7.76 1.53
C ASN A 100 -0.41 6.37 1.07
N PHE A 101 -0.83 5.93 -0.12
CA PHE A 101 -0.32 4.67 -0.70
C PHE A 101 1.19 4.72 -0.93
N ARG A 102 1.72 5.84 -1.46
CA ARG A 102 3.16 6.04 -1.67
C ARG A 102 3.91 5.99 -0.33
N ALA A 103 3.45 6.70 0.69
CA ALA A 103 4.06 6.66 2.04
C ALA A 103 4.13 5.23 2.61
N ILE A 104 3.03 4.48 2.59
CA ILE A 104 2.98 3.07 3.04
C ILE A 104 3.88 2.16 2.20
N HIS A 105 3.88 2.34 0.89
CA HIS A 105 4.69 1.56 -0.04
C HIS A 105 6.19 1.79 0.17
N ASP A 106 6.59 3.05 0.33
CA ASP A 106 7.99 3.43 0.45
C ASP A 106 8.53 3.03 1.84
N ALA A 107 7.73 3.10 2.91
CA ALA A 107 8.03 2.52 4.22
C ALA A 107 8.15 0.97 4.18
N ALA A 108 7.34 0.28 3.37
CA ALA A 108 7.44 -1.16 3.16
C ALA A 108 8.65 -1.59 2.30
N LEU A 109 9.20 -0.66 1.51
CA LEU A 109 10.48 -0.84 0.80
C LEU A 109 11.68 -0.53 1.70
N GLY A 110 11.58 0.47 2.58
CA GLY A 110 12.60 0.82 3.58
C GLY A 110 12.75 -0.23 4.69
N GLY A 111 11.66 -0.92 5.02
CA GLY A 111 11.62 -1.98 6.05
C GLY A 111 10.89 -1.57 7.34
N ASP A 112 10.47 -0.31 7.45
CA ASP A 112 9.72 0.22 8.61
C ASP A 112 8.33 -0.43 8.75
N VAL A 113 7.71 -0.78 7.61
CA VAL A 113 6.51 -1.61 7.57
C VAL A 113 6.92 -3.04 7.24
N ASN A 114 6.70 -3.97 8.18
CA ASN A 114 6.94 -5.41 8.01
C ASN A 114 5.89 -6.10 7.09
N GLY A 115 5.70 -5.55 5.90
CA GLY A 115 4.68 -5.94 4.94
C GLY A 115 5.15 -5.84 3.50
N VAL A 116 4.27 -6.22 2.58
CA VAL A 116 4.47 -6.11 1.13
C VAL A 116 3.15 -5.80 0.45
N VAL A 117 3.10 -4.74 -0.37
CA VAL A 117 1.91 -4.42 -1.17
C VAL A 117 1.83 -5.39 -2.35
N VAL A 118 0.81 -6.27 -2.35
CA VAL A 118 0.67 -7.36 -3.33
C VAL A 118 -0.25 -7.01 -4.49
N ALA A 119 -1.13 -6.02 -4.29
CA ALA A 119 -1.97 -5.42 -5.32
C ALA A 119 -2.44 -4.01 -4.89
N LEU A 120 -2.84 -3.21 -5.86
CA LEU A 120 -3.59 -1.98 -5.69
C LEU A 120 -5.01 -2.18 -6.24
N VAL A 121 -6.02 -1.66 -5.56
CA VAL A 121 -7.42 -1.66 -6.02
C VAL A 121 -7.88 -0.22 -6.25
N THR A 122 -8.64 0.04 -7.31
CA THR A 122 -9.14 1.39 -7.59
C THR A 122 -10.46 1.42 -8.38
N ASP A 123 -11.31 2.42 -8.13
CA ASP A 123 -12.46 2.74 -8.97
C ASP A 123 -12.11 3.61 -10.19
N LYS A 124 -10.84 4.03 -10.31
CA LYS A 124 -10.33 4.92 -11.37
C LYS A 124 -9.02 4.39 -11.93
N PRO A 125 -9.02 3.61 -13.04
CA PRO A 125 -7.83 2.96 -13.58
C PRO A 125 -6.71 3.94 -13.98
N GLY A 126 -7.04 5.19 -14.31
CA GLY A 126 -6.08 6.25 -14.67
C GLY A 126 -5.74 7.23 -13.53
N CYS A 127 -5.93 6.85 -12.26
CA CYS A 127 -5.51 7.71 -11.14
C CYS A 127 -4.01 7.61 -10.83
N GLY A 128 -3.41 8.67 -10.28
CA GLY A 128 -1.97 8.72 -9.97
C GLY A 128 -1.47 7.66 -8.99
N GLY A 129 -2.35 7.05 -8.17
CA GLY A 129 -2.02 5.86 -7.39
C GLY A 129 -1.85 4.61 -8.28
N ALA A 130 -2.73 4.42 -9.27
CA ALA A 130 -2.64 3.31 -10.23
C ALA A 130 -1.42 3.43 -11.16
N GLU A 131 -1.02 4.65 -11.51
CA GLU A 131 0.23 4.92 -12.23
C GLU A 131 1.46 4.54 -11.40
N HIS A 132 1.52 4.95 -10.12
CA HIS A 132 2.61 4.56 -9.19
C HIS A 132 2.71 3.05 -9.03
N ALA A 133 1.57 2.37 -8.83
CA ALA A 133 1.53 0.92 -8.70
C ALA A 133 2.08 0.22 -9.96
N ARG A 134 1.65 0.63 -11.16
CA ARG A 134 2.17 0.09 -12.42
C ARG A 134 3.67 0.33 -12.60
N GLY A 135 4.15 1.54 -12.27
CA GLY A 135 5.57 1.91 -12.32
C GLY A 135 6.44 1.02 -11.43
N ASN A 136 5.92 0.65 -10.24
CA ASN A 136 6.59 -0.25 -9.29
C ASN A 136 6.28 -1.74 -9.52
N GLY A 137 5.56 -2.10 -10.59
CA GLY A 137 5.23 -3.49 -10.93
C GLY A 137 4.15 -4.14 -10.03
N ILE A 138 3.42 -3.34 -9.24
CA ILE A 138 2.30 -3.79 -8.42
C ILE A 138 1.07 -3.99 -9.32
N PRO A 139 0.40 -5.17 -9.28
CA PRO A 139 -0.83 -5.40 -10.02
C PRO A 139 -1.94 -4.41 -9.63
N VAL A 140 -2.60 -3.80 -10.62
CA VAL A 140 -3.77 -2.95 -10.40
C VAL A 140 -5.04 -3.72 -10.76
N VAL A 141 -6.02 -3.70 -9.85
CA VAL A 141 -7.36 -4.26 -10.01
C VAL A 141 -8.37 -3.11 -10.04
N VAL A 142 -9.31 -3.14 -10.98
CA VAL A 142 -10.38 -2.15 -11.06
C VAL A 142 -11.60 -2.66 -10.31
N PHE A 143 -12.11 -1.89 -9.37
CA PHE A 143 -13.26 -2.24 -8.53
C PHE A 143 -13.97 -0.99 -8.00
N PRO A 144 -15.32 -0.96 -7.93
CA PRO A 144 -16.24 -1.98 -8.42
C PRO A 144 -16.39 -1.95 -9.95
N LYS A 145 -17.02 -2.99 -10.50
CA LYS A 145 -17.52 -2.97 -11.88
C LYS A 145 -18.57 -1.86 -12.04
N LEU A 146 -18.27 -0.87 -12.89
CA LEU A 146 -19.14 0.29 -13.14
C LEU A 146 -19.41 0.41 -14.64
N LYS A 147 -20.47 1.12 -15.03
CA LYS A 147 -20.71 1.46 -16.45
C LYS A 147 -19.54 2.24 -17.06
N SER A 148 -18.87 3.06 -16.27
CA SER A 148 -17.68 3.84 -16.63
C SER A 148 -16.35 3.08 -16.52
N ALA A 149 -16.39 1.84 -16.02
CA ALA A 149 -15.22 0.97 -15.83
C ALA A 149 -15.67 -0.51 -16.01
N PRO A 150 -16.06 -0.90 -17.23
CA PRO A 150 -16.61 -2.24 -17.51
C PRO A 150 -15.60 -3.38 -17.31
N GLU A 151 -14.30 -3.07 -17.28
CA GLU A 151 -13.20 -3.95 -16.91
C GLU A 151 -13.09 -4.20 -15.40
N GLY A 152 -13.87 -3.49 -14.59
CA GLY A 152 -13.95 -3.70 -13.14
C GLY A 152 -14.55 -5.06 -12.77
N VAL A 153 -14.15 -5.55 -11.60
CA VAL A 153 -14.55 -6.87 -11.08
C VAL A 153 -15.76 -6.77 -10.13
N SER A 154 -16.48 -7.89 -9.93
CA SER A 154 -17.50 -8.01 -8.89
C SER A 154 -16.89 -8.14 -7.48
N THR A 155 -17.70 -8.03 -6.43
CA THR A 155 -17.29 -8.28 -5.05
C THR A 155 -16.75 -9.71 -4.87
N ASP A 156 -17.40 -10.72 -5.47
CA ASP A 156 -16.95 -12.12 -5.41
C ASP A 156 -15.64 -12.36 -6.14
N GLU A 157 -15.47 -11.75 -7.32
CA GLU A 157 -14.23 -11.82 -8.09
C GLU A 157 -13.06 -11.16 -7.32
N LEU A 158 -13.32 -10.02 -6.67
CA LEU A 158 -12.36 -9.36 -5.79
C LEU A 158 -12.01 -10.25 -4.59
N LEU A 159 -13.00 -10.74 -3.83
CA LEU A 159 -12.81 -11.62 -2.68
C LEU A 159 -11.97 -12.86 -3.02
N ASN A 160 -12.29 -13.52 -4.14
CA ASN A 160 -11.53 -14.68 -4.59
C ASN A 160 -10.10 -14.30 -5.00
N GLY A 161 -9.90 -13.14 -5.63
CA GLY A 161 -8.57 -12.59 -5.93
C GLY A 161 -7.74 -12.30 -4.67
N LEU A 162 -8.33 -11.70 -3.64
CA LEU A 162 -7.68 -11.42 -2.36
C LEU A 162 -7.32 -12.70 -1.59
N ARG A 163 -8.17 -13.74 -1.66
CA ARG A 163 -7.89 -15.08 -1.13
C ARG A 163 -6.77 -15.80 -1.89
N GLU A 164 -6.80 -15.82 -3.23
CA GLU A 164 -5.71 -16.37 -4.07
C GLU A 164 -4.38 -15.63 -3.81
N LEU A 165 -4.45 -14.34 -3.49
CA LEU A 165 -3.32 -13.50 -3.09
C LEU A 165 -2.86 -13.71 -1.65
N ARG A 166 -3.60 -14.43 -0.79
CA ARG A 166 -3.39 -14.50 0.66
C ARG A 166 -3.17 -13.10 1.26
N VAL A 167 -4.13 -12.22 1.08
CA VAL A 167 -4.08 -10.87 1.67
C VAL A 167 -4.36 -11.00 3.16
N ASP A 168 -3.54 -10.35 3.99
CA ASP A 168 -3.73 -10.25 5.43
C ASP A 168 -4.54 -8.99 5.79
N PHE A 169 -4.18 -7.85 5.19
CA PHE A 169 -4.77 -6.55 5.50
C PHE A 169 -5.13 -5.72 4.26
N ILE A 170 -6.23 -4.99 4.37
CA ILE A 170 -6.72 -4.04 3.37
C ILE A 170 -6.59 -2.61 3.91
N LEU A 171 -6.00 -1.72 3.12
CA LEU A 171 -5.70 -0.35 3.52
C LEU A 171 -6.39 0.64 2.57
N LEU A 172 -7.39 1.37 3.04
CA LEU A 172 -8.09 2.40 2.27
C LEU A 172 -7.31 3.73 2.35
N ALA A 173 -6.58 4.05 1.27
CA ALA A 173 -5.72 5.22 1.17
C ALA A 173 -6.35 6.30 0.29
N GLY A 174 -7.50 6.84 0.75
CA GLY A 174 -8.32 7.76 -0.04
C GLY A 174 -9.15 7.04 -1.10
N TYR A 175 -9.79 5.93 -0.71
CA TYR A 175 -10.80 5.24 -1.51
C TYR A 175 -12.20 5.82 -1.25
N LEU A 176 -12.97 6.06 -2.30
CA LEU A 176 -14.19 6.90 -2.24
C LEU A 176 -15.50 6.12 -2.48
N LYS A 177 -15.50 4.80 -2.33
CA LYS A 177 -16.70 3.96 -2.38
C LYS A 177 -16.87 3.25 -1.04
N LEU A 178 -18.14 3.03 -0.67
CA LEU A 178 -18.48 2.15 0.45
C LEU A 178 -17.90 0.76 0.18
N ILE A 179 -17.31 0.16 1.21
CA ILE A 179 -16.84 -1.22 1.15
C ILE A 179 -18.06 -2.15 1.22
N PRO A 180 -18.19 -3.16 0.32
CA PRO A 180 -19.28 -4.13 0.42
C PRO A 180 -19.24 -4.88 1.74
N VAL A 181 -20.41 -5.17 2.30
CA VAL A 181 -20.59 -5.90 3.56
C VAL A 181 -19.86 -7.25 3.53
N GLU A 182 -19.89 -7.93 2.38
CA GLU A 182 -19.22 -9.22 2.17
C GLU A 182 -17.69 -9.11 2.27
N LEU A 183 -17.12 -7.94 1.95
CA LEU A 183 -15.69 -7.69 2.09
C LEU A 183 -15.31 -7.36 3.53
N VAL A 184 -16.13 -6.58 4.25
CA VAL A 184 -15.96 -6.31 5.69
C VAL A 184 -16.03 -7.61 6.49
N GLN A 185 -17.03 -8.45 6.23
CA GLN A 185 -17.23 -9.73 6.91
C GLN A 185 -16.15 -10.77 6.58
N ALA A 186 -15.54 -10.71 5.39
CA ALA A 186 -14.42 -11.58 5.03
C ALA A 186 -13.07 -11.13 5.61
N TYR A 187 -12.94 -9.87 6.04
CA TYR A 187 -11.73 -9.27 6.60
C TYR A 187 -12.01 -8.60 7.97
N PRO A 188 -12.58 -9.34 8.95
CA PRO A 188 -12.96 -8.78 10.24
C PRO A 188 -11.71 -8.26 10.96
N LYS A 189 -11.76 -7.00 11.41
CA LYS A 189 -10.61 -6.32 12.06
C LYS A 189 -9.33 -6.27 11.20
N SER A 190 -9.46 -6.43 9.89
CA SER A 190 -8.33 -6.48 8.93
C SER A 190 -8.41 -5.43 7.82
N ILE A 191 -9.32 -4.46 7.95
CA ILE A 191 -9.45 -3.32 7.04
C ILE A 191 -9.23 -2.03 7.85
N LEU A 192 -8.24 -1.22 7.47
CA LEU A 192 -8.03 0.13 7.99
C LEU A 192 -8.40 1.18 6.94
N ASN A 193 -8.96 2.30 7.37
CA ASN A 193 -9.13 3.52 6.59
C ASN A 193 -8.46 4.71 7.29
N ILE A 194 -8.06 5.70 6.50
CA ILE A 194 -7.68 7.02 7.01
C ILE A 194 -8.67 8.09 6.54
N HIS A 195 -9.15 8.89 7.48
CA HIS A 195 -10.11 9.96 7.23
C HIS A 195 -9.55 11.31 7.68
N PRO A 196 -9.66 12.39 6.88
CA PRO A 196 -8.99 13.68 7.12
C PRO A 196 -9.71 14.61 8.14
N SER A 197 -10.33 14.04 9.17
CA SER A 197 -10.83 14.78 10.35
C SER A 197 -10.73 13.94 11.62
N LEU A 198 -10.85 14.60 12.77
CA LEU A 198 -10.96 13.97 14.09
C LEU A 198 -12.36 13.36 14.25
N LEU A 199 -12.52 12.10 13.86
CA LEU A 199 -13.77 11.36 13.97
C LEU A 199 -14.25 11.31 15.44
N PRO A 200 -15.59 11.36 15.68
CA PRO A 200 -16.67 11.29 14.69
C PRO A 200 -16.98 12.62 13.97
N ALA A 201 -16.30 13.72 14.30
CA ALA A 201 -16.58 15.02 13.67
C ALA A 201 -16.17 15.02 12.19
N PHE A 202 -17.05 15.54 11.33
CA PHE A 202 -16.85 15.61 9.87
C PHE A 202 -16.58 14.25 9.19
N GLY A 203 -17.02 13.15 9.79
CA GLY A 203 -17.06 11.82 9.17
C GLY A 203 -18.37 11.54 8.44
N GLY A 204 -18.38 10.49 7.63
CA GLY A 204 -19.56 9.94 7.01
C GLY A 204 -19.77 10.37 5.55
N LYS A 205 -20.84 9.83 4.96
CA LYS A 205 -21.15 9.97 3.53
C LYS A 205 -21.20 11.43 3.08
N GLY A 206 -20.23 11.82 2.25
CA GLY A 206 -20.15 13.15 1.64
C GLY A 206 -18.95 13.98 2.12
N TYR A 207 -18.36 13.61 3.26
CA TYR A 207 -17.12 14.18 3.78
C TYR A 207 -15.92 13.44 3.18
N TYR A 208 -15.35 13.98 2.10
CA TYR A 208 -14.13 13.41 1.50
C TYR A 208 -13.30 14.48 0.78
N GLY A 209 -11.97 14.31 0.83
CA GLY A 209 -11.01 15.27 0.29
C GLY A 209 -11.28 16.69 0.78
N LEU A 210 -11.19 17.66 -0.14
CA LEU A 210 -11.36 19.08 0.18
C LEU A 210 -12.70 19.46 0.85
N LYS A 211 -13.74 18.63 0.74
CA LYS A 211 -15.03 18.88 1.42
C LYS A 211 -14.90 18.85 2.94
N VAL A 212 -14.01 18.00 3.48
CA VAL A 212 -13.80 17.88 4.93
C VAL A 212 -13.18 19.15 5.48
N HIS A 213 -12.07 19.61 4.91
CA HIS A 213 -11.39 20.84 5.32
C HIS A 213 -12.26 22.09 5.16
N LYS A 214 -13.11 22.15 4.11
CA LYS A 214 -14.13 23.20 3.95
C LYS A 214 -15.15 23.21 5.09
N ALA A 215 -15.65 22.05 5.49
CA ALA A 215 -16.60 21.93 6.61
C ALA A 215 -15.96 22.26 7.97
N VAL A 216 -14.72 21.82 8.20
CA VAL A 216 -13.94 22.16 9.39
C VAL A 216 -13.78 23.67 9.53
N ILE A 217 -13.32 24.37 8.49
CA ILE A 217 -13.17 25.83 8.52
C ILE A 217 -14.53 26.52 8.71
N ALA A 218 -15.57 26.10 7.97
CA ALA A 218 -16.91 26.68 8.08
C ALA A 218 -17.55 26.49 9.47
N SER A 219 -17.16 25.45 10.22
CA SER A 219 -17.63 25.22 11.59
C SER A 219 -17.00 26.12 12.64
N GLY A 220 -15.90 26.82 12.32
CA GLY A 220 -15.11 27.59 13.29
C GLY A 220 -14.20 26.76 14.20
N ALA A 221 -14.10 25.44 13.98
CA ALA A 221 -13.21 24.56 14.75
C ALA A 221 -11.76 25.06 14.75
N ARG A 222 -11.08 24.94 15.90
CA ARG A 222 -9.67 25.31 16.10
C ARG A 222 -8.69 24.16 15.97
N TYR A 223 -9.21 22.94 15.83
CA TYR A 223 -8.44 21.72 15.67
C TYR A 223 -9.08 20.82 14.61
N SER A 224 -8.23 20.08 13.92
CA SER A 224 -8.54 19.09 12.90
C SER A 224 -7.45 18.01 12.97
N GLY A 225 -7.28 17.24 11.89
CA GLY A 225 -6.22 16.22 11.77
C GLY A 225 -6.80 14.87 11.37
N PRO A 226 -5.95 13.88 11.07
CA PRO A 226 -6.38 12.58 10.57
C PRO A 226 -6.88 11.65 11.68
N THR A 227 -7.78 10.73 11.30
CA THR A 227 -8.12 9.53 12.07
C THR A 227 -7.84 8.28 11.25
N VAL A 228 -7.06 7.35 11.80
CA VAL A 228 -6.99 5.96 11.34
C VAL A 228 -8.00 5.15 12.14
N HIS A 229 -8.84 4.38 11.46
CA HIS A 229 -9.87 3.55 12.10
C HIS A 229 -10.04 2.22 11.36
N PHE A 230 -10.57 1.22 12.07
CA PHE A 230 -11.06 0.00 11.43
C PHE A 230 -12.33 0.29 10.65
N VAL A 231 -12.50 -0.35 9.50
CA VAL A 231 -13.69 -0.19 8.65
C VAL A 231 -14.80 -1.14 9.12
N ASP A 232 -16.03 -0.63 9.16
CA ASP A 232 -17.25 -1.39 9.34
C ASP A 232 -18.16 -1.23 8.08
N GLU A 233 -19.44 -1.57 8.22
CA GLU A 233 -20.41 -1.57 7.12
C GLU A 233 -20.90 -0.15 6.73
N HIS A 234 -20.47 0.89 7.44
CA HIS A 234 -20.86 2.29 7.22
C HIS A 234 -19.63 3.19 7.00
N TYR A 235 -19.87 4.45 6.59
CA TYR A 235 -18.79 5.41 6.42
C TYR A 235 -18.35 5.96 7.78
N ASP A 236 -17.08 5.74 8.11
CA ASP A 236 -16.33 6.44 9.17
C ASP A 236 -16.90 6.28 10.60
N THR A 237 -17.63 5.19 10.87
CA THR A 237 -18.16 4.84 12.21
C THR A 237 -17.36 3.76 12.95
N GLY A 238 -16.52 3.02 12.23
CA GLY A 238 -15.74 1.93 12.80
C GLY A 238 -14.69 2.43 13.80
N ARG A 239 -14.18 1.52 14.63
CA ARG A 239 -13.39 1.88 15.82
C ARG A 239 -12.10 2.61 15.46
N THR A 240 -11.96 3.84 15.96
CA THR A 240 -10.71 4.63 15.94
C THR A 240 -9.56 3.82 16.51
N LEU A 241 -8.43 3.84 15.81
CA LEU A 241 -7.16 3.23 16.21
C LEU A 241 -6.11 4.28 16.56
N ALA A 242 -6.01 5.36 15.77
CA ALA A 242 -5.03 6.42 16.01
C ALA A 242 -5.52 7.77 15.47
N GLN A 243 -5.10 8.87 16.10
CA GLN A 243 -5.38 10.24 15.66
C GLN A 243 -4.13 11.11 15.77
N ARG A 244 -4.11 12.22 15.03
CA ARG A 244 -3.18 13.34 15.20
C ARG A 244 -3.94 14.65 15.19
N VAL A 245 -3.53 15.60 16.03
CA VAL A 245 -4.19 16.90 16.15
C VAL A 245 -3.41 17.95 15.36
N VAL A 246 -4.10 18.60 14.43
CA VAL A 246 -3.58 19.71 13.60
C VAL A 246 -4.35 20.99 13.97
N PRO A 247 -3.69 22.09 14.37
CA PRO A 247 -4.37 23.35 14.65
C PRO A 247 -4.95 23.95 13.37
N VAL A 248 -6.12 24.58 13.45
CA VAL A 248 -6.70 25.39 12.38
C VAL A 248 -6.28 26.84 12.62
N GLN A 249 -5.52 27.41 11.69
CA GLN A 249 -5.03 28.78 11.74
C GLN A 249 -6.15 29.75 11.35
N ALA A 250 -6.10 30.97 11.89
CA ALA A 250 -7.18 31.95 11.72
C ALA A 250 -7.48 32.31 10.25
N ASN A 251 -6.47 32.22 9.37
CA ASN A 251 -6.53 32.61 7.96
C ASN A 251 -6.36 31.41 7.00
N ASP A 252 -6.57 30.17 7.47
CA ASP A 252 -6.45 28.97 6.63
C ASP A 252 -7.40 29.02 5.43
N THR A 253 -6.88 28.72 4.24
CA THR A 253 -7.71 28.15 3.17
C THR A 253 -7.90 26.64 3.39
N PRO A 254 -8.97 26.04 2.83
CA PRO A 254 -9.17 24.58 2.90
C PRO A 254 -7.99 23.77 2.37
N GLU A 255 -7.25 24.28 1.40
CA GLU A 255 -6.08 23.66 0.78
C GLU A 255 -4.84 23.72 1.70
N GLN A 256 -4.66 24.83 2.43
CA GLN A 256 -3.60 24.98 3.43
C GLN A 256 -3.81 24.03 4.62
N LEU A 257 -5.06 23.94 5.10
CA LEU A 257 -5.43 22.98 6.13
C LEU A 257 -5.28 21.54 5.61
N ALA A 258 -5.75 21.24 4.40
CA ALA A 258 -5.58 19.93 3.77
C ALA A 258 -4.11 19.51 3.69
N THR A 259 -3.22 20.42 3.30
CA THR A 259 -1.78 20.15 3.18
C THR A 259 -1.16 19.76 4.53
N ARG A 260 -1.56 20.42 5.63
CA ARG A 260 -1.06 20.10 6.97
C ARG A 260 -1.68 18.83 7.56
N VAL A 261 -2.97 18.57 7.31
CA VAL A 261 -3.60 17.29 7.68
C VAL A 261 -2.96 16.12 6.91
N LEU A 262 -2.70 16.29 5.61
CA LEU A 262 -2.06 15.27 4.77
C LEU A 262 -0.63 14.92 5.19
N HIS A 263 0.11 15.87 5.78
CA HIS A 263 1.42 15.59 6.37
C HIS A 263 1.30 14.60 7.54
N GLU A 264 0.38 14.85 8.47
CA GLU A 264 0.10 13.95 9.58
C GLU A 264 -0.50 12.62 9.10
N GLU A 265 -1.33 12.61 8.05
CA GLU A 265 -1.89 11.39 7.46
C GLU A 265 -0.79 10.39 7.09
N HIS A 266 0.25 10.86 6.41
CA HIS A 266 1.36 10.00 5.97
C HIS A 266 2.08 9.35 7.16
N GLN A 267 2.29 10.08 8.25
CA GLN A 267 2.96 9.56 9.45
C GLN A 267 2.06 8.57 10.19
N VAL A 268 0.87 9.00 10.62
CA VAL A 268 -0.02 8.19 11.46
C VAL A 268 -0.50 6.92 10.76
N TYR A 269 -0.65 6.94 9.42
CA TYR A 269 -1.04 5.74 8.70
C TYR A 269 0.10 4.73 8.60
N VAL A 270 1.34 5.19 8.34
CA VAL A 270 2.52 4.32 8.34
C VAL A 270 2.71 3.69 9.73
N GLU A 271 2.65 4.48 10.81
CA GLU A 271 2.72 3.97 12.18
C GLU A 271 1.65 2.90 12.47
N ALA A 272 0.39 3.17 12.14
CA ALA A 272 -0.72 2.24 12.38
C ALA A 272 -0.59 0.95 11.56
N VAL A 273 -0.10 1.05 10.31
CA VAL A 273 0.15 -0.11 9.45
C VAL A 273 1.36 -0.92 9.96
N THR A 274 2.41 -0.27 10.46
CA THR A 274 3.53 -0.94 11.13
C THR A 274 3.05 -1.71 12.36
N ALA A 275 2.30 -1.08 13.27
CA ALA A 275 1.71 -1.74 14.44
C ALA A 275 0.79 -2.92 14.08
N LEU A 276 0.01 -2.78 13.00
CA LEU A 276 -0.84 -3.85 12.47
C LEU A 276 0.00 -5.02 11.91
N CYS A 277 1.11 -4.72 11.22
CA CYS A 277 1.98 -5.73 10.63
C CYS A 277 2.87 -6.46 11.66
N GLU A 278 3.12 -5.84 12.80
CA GLU A 278 3.87 -6.37 13.94
C GLU A 278 2.98 -7.09 14.98
N ASP A 279 1.68 -7.28 14.67
CA ASP A 279 0.69 -7.88 15.58
C ASP A 279 0.63 -7.18 16.96
N ARG A 280 0.81 -5.84 16.99
CA ARG A 280 0.76 -5.00 18.20
C ARG A 280 -0.61 -4.41 18.52
N ILE A 281 -1.64 -4.71 17.72
CA ILE A 281 -3.01 -4.26 17.98
C ILE A 281 -3.66 -5.16 19.03
N VAL A 282 -3.89 -4.62 20.22
CA VAL A 282 -4.60 -5.31 21.31
C VAL A 282 -6.03 -4.79 21.38
N TRP A 283 -7.00 -5.67 21.62
CA TRP A 283 -8.40 -5.30 21.77
C TRP A 283 -8.81 -5.40 23.24
N ARG A 284 -9.36 -4.31 23.78
CA ARG A 284 -10.05 -4.29 25.07
C ARG A 284 -11.34 -5.10 25.01
N GLU A 285 -11.86 -5.49 26.18
CA GLU A 285 -13.12 -6.24 26.32
C GLU A 285 -14.33 -5.49 25.74
N ASP A 286 -14.33 -4.14 25.80
CA ASP A 286 -15.34 -3.27 25.19
C ASP A 286 -15.19 -3.08 23.67
N GLY A 287 -14.21 -3.75 23.06
CA GLY A 287 -13.95 -3.69 21.63
C GLY A 287 -13.24 -2.42 21.16
N ILE A 288 -12.58 -1.67 22.06
CA ILE A 288 -11.67 -0.57 21.68
C ILE A 288 -10.29 -1.17 21.33
N PRO A 289 -9.72 -0.88 20.14
CA PRO A 289 -8.37 -1.28 19.80
C PRO A 289 -7.34 -0.31 20.42
N LEU A 290 -6.16 -0.83 20.72
CA LEU A 290 -5.01 -0.11 21.26
C LEU A 290 -3.74 -0.55 20.51
N ILE A 291 -2.78 0.36 20.32
CA ILE A 291 -1.44 0.03 19.85
C ILE A 291 -0.56 -0.21 21.07
N ARG A 292 -0.11 -1.45 21.29
CA ARG A 292 0.90 -1.76 22.31
C ARG A 292 2.26 -1.18 21.91
N SER A 293 2.98 -0.56 22.83
CA SER A 293 4.32 0.00 22.58
C SER A 293 5.34 -1.10 22.22
N GLN A 294 6.36 -0.72 21.43
CA GLN A 294 7.47 -1.61 21.09
C GLN A 294 8.50 -1.73 22.23
N THR A 295 8.64 -0.68 23.05
CA THR A 295 9.68 -0.56 24.09
C THR A 295 9.20 -0.98 25.47
N ASN A 296 7.90 -0.83 25.75
CA ASN A 296 7.28 -1.24 27.00
C ASN A 296 5.98 -2.02 26.70
N PRO A 297 5.90 -3.33 26.97
CA PRO A 297 4.71 -4.14 26.65
C PRO A 297 3.48 -3.78 27.49
N ASP A 298 3.65 -3.04 28.60
CA ASP A 298 2.58 -2.57 29.48
C ASP A 298 2.05 -1.17 29.08
N GLU A 299 2.68 -0.51 28.11
CA GLU A 299 2.23 0.77 27.56
C GLU A 299 1.42 0.61 26.27
N TYR A 300 0.40 1.46 26.13
CA TYR A 300 -0.55 1.47 25.03
C TYR A 300 -0.84 2.90 24.58
N THR A 301 -1.04 3.09 23.28
CA THR A 301 -1.46 4.35 22.63
C THR A 301 -2.69 4.14 21.76
#